data_AF-A0A834ZZN2-F1
#
_entry.id   AF-A0A834ZZN2-F1
#
_cell.length_a   1.000
_cell.length_b   1.000
_cell.length_c   1.000
_cell.angle_alpha   90.00
_cell.angle_beta   90.00
_cell.angle_gamma   90.00
#
_symmetry.space_group_name_H-M   'P 1'
#
loop_
_entity.id
_entity.type
_entity.pdbx_description
1 polymer ?
#
loop_
_entity_poly.entity_id
_entity_poly.type
_entity_poly.pdbx_seq_one_letter_code
_entity_poly.pdbx_strand_id
1 'polypeptide(L)'
;MADEIDTRPTSAGSRGRPAPDDDREEGEIADDSSAPAPPLHPATHPLEHSWTFWFDNPQGKSKQAAWGSSIRPIHTFSTVEDFWGLYNNIHHPSKLIVGSDFHCFRNKIEPKWEDPICANGGKWTISCGRGKSDTMWLHTLLAMIGEQFDYGDEICGAVVSVRGKQERIAIWTKNAANETAQVSIGKQWKELLDYKDSIGFIVHVSGAPQLFLSSQFPVLMCVAILIRPSMVQEDAKKMDKGPKNRYTV
;
A
#
# COMPACT_ATOMS: atom_id res chain seq x y z
N MET A 1 -73.33 -20.18 -2.98
CA MET A 1 -74.56 -20.65 -2.32
C MET A 1 -74.19 -20.80 -0.85
N ALA A 2 -74.21 -19.71 -0.08
CA ALA A 2 -75.38 -19.17 0.66
C ALA A 2 -75.87 -20.18 1.71
N ASP A 3 -76.15 -19.93 2.99
CA ASP A 3 -76.08 -18.84 3.99
C ASP A 3 -76.27 -19.57 5.36
N GLU A 4 -75.60 -19.22 6.46
CA GLU A 4 -76.06 -18.46 7.64
C GLU A 4 -77.20 -19.07 8.52
N ILE A 5 -77.15 -18.74 9.84
CA ILE A 5 -78.15 -18.71 10.94
C ILE A 5 -77.67 -19.56 12.14
N ASP A 6 -76.99 -19.00 13.15
CA ASP A 6 -77.42 -18.16 14.30
C ASP A 6 -78.31 -18.88 15.34
N THR A 7 -77.83 -18.94 16.58
CA THR A 7 -78.61 -18.63 17.81
C THR A 7 -77.73 -18.71 19.06
N ARG A 8 -77.67 -17.58 19.79
CA ARG A 8 -77.17 -17.45 21.18
C ARG A 8 -78.32 -17.68 22.18
N PRO A 9 -78.03 -17.98 23.46
CA PRO A 9 -78.36 -17.00 24.50
C PRO A 9 -77.37 -16.92 25.69
N THR A 10 -77.70 -15.99 26.59
CA THR A 10 -76.91 -15.18 27.54
C THR A 10 -76.85 -15.62 29.03
N SER A 11 -75.97 -14.93 29.76
CA SER A 11 -75.99 -14.60 31.22
C SER A 11 -75.21 -15.56 32.14
N ALA A 12 -74.55 -15.17 33.23
CA ALA A 12 -74.10 -13.89 33.79
C ALA A 12 -73.13 -14.21 34.95
N GLY A 13 -72.13 -13.35 35.19
CA GLY A 13 -71.26 -13.41 36.36
C GLY A 13 -70.43 -12.13 36.47
N SER A 14 -70.82 -11.25 37.38
CA SER A 14 -70.25 -9.91 37.63
C SER A 14 -69.51 -9.86 38.97
N ARG A 15 -68.42 -9.06 39.00
CA ARG A 15 -67.77 -8.29 40.11
C ARG A 15 -66.26 -8.24 39.81
N GLY A 16 -65.51 -7.14 39.77
CA GLY A 16 -65.64 -5.71 40.04
C GLY A 16 -64.23 -5.07 39.92
N ARG A 17 -64.16 -3.84 39.38
CA ARG A 17 -63.03 -2.90 39.08
C ARG A 17 -61.99 -2.62 40.20
N PRO A 18 -60.95 -1.74 40.04
CA PRO A 18 -60.32 -1.10 38.84
C PRO A 18 -58.75 -1.05 38.84
N ALA A 19 -58.16 -0.58 37.73
CA ALA A 19 -56.75 -0.13 37.57
C ALA A 19 -56.50 1.28 38.18
N PRO A 20 -55.22 1.70 38.31
CA PRO A 20 -54.74 2.85 37.52
C PRO A 20 -53.32 2.60 36.92
N ASP A 21 -53.14 2.84 35.62
CA ASP A 21 -52.53 4.03 35.01
C ASP A 21 -50.99 3.98 35.06
N ASP A 22 -50.40 3.45 34.00
CA ASP A 22 -48.98 3.64 33.66
C ASP A 22 -48.96 4.47 32.37
N ASP A 23 -48.98 5.78 32.57
CA ASP A 23 -48.90 6.79 31.54
C ASP A 23 -47.54 6.70 30.84
N ARG A 24 -47.56 6.36 29.56
CA ARG A 24 -46.39 6.40 28.68
C ARG A 24 -46.05 7.86 28.40
N GLU A 25 -44.92 8.29 28.97
CA GLU A 25 -44.33 9.61 28.74
C GLU A 25 -43.87 9.73 27.27
N GLU A 26 -44.73 10.32 26.44
CA GLU A 26 -44.43 10.77 25.08
C GLU A 26 -43.63 12.07 25.19
N GLY A 27 -42.30 11.96 25.14
CA GLY A 27 -41.40 13.11 25.18
C GLY A 27 -41.59 14.00 23.95
N GLU A 28 -42.23 15.14 24.15
CA GLU A 28 -42.26 16.26 23.21
C GLU A 28 -40.82 16.72 22.87
N ILE A 29 -40.48 16.74 21.59
CA ILE A 29 -39.25 17.39 21.10
C ILE A 29 -39.61 18.85 20.85
N ALA A 30 -39.33 19.71 21.82
CA ALA A 30 -39.47 21.17 21.65
C ALA A 30 -38.45 21.67 20.60
N ASP A 31 -38.98 22.17 19.49
CA ASP A 31 -38.29 22.97 18.48
C ASP A 31 -38.18 24.41 18.98
N ASP A 32 -37.02 24.77 19.54
CA ASP A 32 -36.54 26.17 19.53
C ASP A 32 -35.04 26.22 19.85
N SER A 33 -34.21 26.44 18.83
CA SER A 33 -32.99 27.25 18.91
C SER A 33 -32.38 27.40 17.52
N SER A 34 -32.71 28.53 16.90
CA SER A 34 -32.10 29.07 15.69
C SER A 34 -30.65 29.50 15.93
N ALA A 35 -29.76 28.54 16.16
CA ALA A 35 -28.32 28.74 16.00
C ALA A 35 -27.95 28.45 14.53
N PRO A 36 -27.17 29.31 13.85
CA PRO A 36 -26.62 28.94 12.56
C PRO A 36 -25.75 27.71 12.76
N ALA A 37 -26.16 26.59 12.15
CA ALA A 37 -25.40 25.36 12.17
C ALA A 37 -23.95 25.69 11.76
N PRO A 38 -22.93 25.29 12.55
CA PRO A 38 -21.54 25.44 12.12
C PRO A 38 -21.43 24.80 10.74
N PRO A 39 -20.67 25.40 9.80
CA PRO A 39 -20.53 24.82 8.47
C PRO A 39 -20.16 23.34 8.65
N LEU A 40 -21.01 22.46 8.14
CA LEU A 40 -20.83 21.02 8.10
C LEU A 40 -19.67 20.71 7.14
N HIS A 41 -18.46 21.13 7.49
CA HIS A 41 -17.28 20.49 6.98
C HIS A 41 -17.35 19.07 7.55
N PRO A 42 -17.46 18.03 6.70
CA PRO A 42 -17.40 16.67 7.21
C PRO A 42 -16.12 16.56 8.04
N ALA A 43 -16.24 16.09 9.28
CA ALA A 43 -15.09 15.87 10.14
C ALA A 43 -14.11 14.97 9.37
N THR A 44 -12.93 15.50 9.06
CA THR A 44 -11.87 14.74 8.39
C THR A 44 -11.01 14.05 9.44
N HIS A 45 -10.41 12.91 9.05
CA HIS A 45 -9.54 12.14 9.92
C HIS A 45 -8.08 12.42 9.52
N PRO A 46 -7.33 13.24 10.29
CA PRO A 46 -5.95 13.56 9.96
C PRO A 46 -5.05 12.32 10.09
N LEU A 47 -4.07 12.21 9.20
CA LEU A 47 -3.00 11.21 9.27
C LEU A 47 -1.82 11.77 10.10
N GLU A 48 -1.07 10.89 10.75
CA GLU A 48 0.15 11.24 11.49
C GLU A 48 1.18 11.93 10.58
N HIS A 49 1.36 11.37 9.38
CA HIS A 49 2.26 11.89 8.35
C HIS A 49 1.48 12.24 7.08
N SER A 50 1.94 13.27 6.37
CA SER A 50 1.51 13.49 4.98
C SER A 50 2.25 12.53 4.04
N TRP A 51 1.57 12.11 2.98
CA TRP A 51 2.09 11.15 2.01
C TRP A 51 1.91 11.67 0.60
N THR A 52 2.82 11.32 -0.30
CA THR A 52 2.79 11.72 -1.70
C THR A 52 2.75 10.49 -2.59
N PHE A 53 1.76 10.40 -3.47
CA PHE A 53 1.77 9.43 -4.55
C PHE A 53 2.65 9.92 -5.70
N TRP A 54 3.40 9.00 -6.30
CA TRP A 54 4.22 9.24 -7.48
C TRP A 54 3.97 8.15 -8.52
N PHE A 55 4.15 8.49 -9.79
CA PHE A 55 4.03 7.55 -10.88
C PHE A 55 5.17 7.70 -11.87
N ASP A 56 5.67 6.55 -12.31
CA ASP A 56 6.71 6.45 -13.31
C ASP A 56 6.18 5.80 -14.58
N ASN A 57 6.00 6.61 -15.62
CA ASN A 57 5.47 6.15 -16.90
C ASN A 57 6.57 5.44 -17.72
N PRO A 58 6.40 4.16 -18.08
CA PRO A 58 7.39 3.42 -18.87
C PRO A 58 7.64 3.99 -20.27
N GLN A 59 6.69 4.73 -20.85
CA GLN A 59 6.90 5.41 -22.13
C GLN A 59 7.83 6.63 -22.00
N GLY A 60 7.96 7.20 -20.78
CA GLY A 60 8.93 8.24 -20.47
C GLY A 60 10.33 7.67 -20.27
N LYS A 61 10.44 6.45 -19.72
CA LYS A 61 11.72 5.77 -19.44
C LYS A 61 12.55 5.51 -20.69
N SER A 62 11.93 5.16 -21.81
CA SER A 62 12.65 4.89 -23.07
C SER A 62 13.21 6.13 -23.75
N LYS A 63 12.74 7.33 -23.37
CA LYS A 63 13.11 8.61 -24.00
C LYS A 63 14.14 9.40 -23.19
N GLN A 64 14.47 8.98 -21.97
CA GLN A 64 15.30 9.74 -21.04
C GLN A 64 16.58 8.98 -20.68
N ALA A 65 17.71 9.70 -20.66
CA ALA A 65 19.03 9.11 -20.41
C ALA A 65 19.31 8.80 -18.92
N ALA A 66 18.58 9.42 -17.99
CA ALA A 66 18.78 9.26 -16.54
C ALA A 66 17.58 8.58 -15.87
N TRP A 67 17.83 7.50 -15.13
CA TRP A 67 16.83 6.77 -14.34
C TRP A 67 16.16 7.69 -13.33
N GLY A 68 14.84 7.57 -13.16
CA GLY A 68 14.07 8.40 -12.22
C GLY A 68 13.66 9.77 -12.74
N SER A 69 14.09 10.18 -13.94
CA SER A 69 13.70 11.46 -14.56
C SER A 69 12.24 11.50 -15.01
N SER A 70 11.60 10.33 -15.15
CA SER A 70 10.20 10.16 -15.55
C SER A 70 9.25 10.02 -14.37
N ILE A 71 9.77 9.95 -13.14
CA ILE A 71 8.97 9.89 -11.92
C ILE A 71 8.36 11.26 -11.67
N ARG A 72 7.03 11.31 -11.56
CA ARG A 72 6.29 12.55 -11.30
C ARG A 72 5.43 12.40 -10.04
N PRO A 73 5.39 13.42 -9.17
CA PRO A 73 4.43 13.45 -8.09
C PRO A 73 3.03 13.61 -8.69
N ILE A 74 2.06 12.88 -8.14
CA ILE A 74 0.65 12.97 -8.53
C ILE A 74 -0.07 13.90 -7.56
N HIS A 75 -0.03 13.57 -6.28
CA HIS A 75 -0.77 14.29 -5.26
C HIS A 75 -0.19 14.01 -3.86
N THR A 76 -0.25 15.01 -2.99
CA THR A 76 0.10 14.90 -1.58
C THR A 76 -1.18 14.99 -0.75
N PHE A 77 -1.36 14.05 0.17
CA PHE A 77 -2.53 13.96 1.04
C PHE A 77 -2.11 13.87 2.51
N SER A 78 -3.00 14.29 3.40
CA SER A 78 -2.77 14.33 4.85
C SER A 78 -3.99 13.91 5.68
N THR A 79 -5.07 13.48 5.02
CA THR A 79 -6.28 12.96 5.66
C THR A 79 -6.69 11.61 5.06
N VAL A 80 -7.48 10.84 5.80
CA VAL A 80 -8.04 9.57 5.33
C VAL A 80 -9.00 9.80 4.16
N GLU A 81 -9.77 10.89 4.18
CA GLU A 81 -10.70 11.25 3.12
C GLU A 81 -9.96 11.58 1.82
N ASP A 82 -8.87 12.34 1.89
CA ASP A 82 -8.04 12.65 0.72
C ASP A 82 -7.41 11.38 0.15
N PHE A 83 -6.95 10.47 1.03
CA PHE A 83 -6.43 9.17 0.61
C PHE A 83 -7.47 8.39 -0.20
N TRP A 84 -8.68 8.22 0.32
CA TRP A 84 -9.73 7.47 -0.37
C TRP A 84 -10.23 8.19 -1.62
N GLY A 85 -10.39 9.52 -1.55
CA GLY A 85 -10.74 10.35 -2.71
C GLY A 85 -9.74 10.16 -3.85
N LEU A 86 -8.46 10.09 -3.54
CA LEU A 86 -7.42 9.84 -4.53
C LEU A 86 -7.38 8.37 -4.97
N TYR A 87 -7.32 7.42 -4.04
CA TYR A 87 -7.17 6.00 -4.31
C TYR A 87 -8.31 5.45 -5.20
N ASN A 88 -9.53 5.93 -5.00
CA ASN A 88 -10.69 5.53 -5.80
C ASN A 88 -10.68 6.10 -7.23
N ASN A 89 -9.87 7.13 -7.51
CA ASN A 89 -9.81 7.81 -8.81
C ASN A 89 -8.52 7.52 -9.60
N ILE A 90 -7.63 6.66 -9.07
CA ILE A 90 -6.41 6.21 -9.74
C ILE A 90 -6.54 4.76 -10.21
N HIS A 91 -5.70 4.37 -11.18
CA HIS A 91 -5.65 2.98 -11.62
C HIS A 91 -4.98 2.08 -10.56
N HIS A 92 -5.65 0.99 -10.20
CA HIS A 92 -5.05 -0.08 -9.41
C HIS A 92 -3.88 -0.76 -10.16
N PRO A 93 -2.93 -1.37 -9.44
CA PRO A 93 -1.78 -2.05 -10.03
C PRO A 93 -2.11 -3.00 -11.19
N SER A 94 -3.19 -3.78 -11.06
CA SER A 94 -3.67 -4.70 -12.09
C SER A 94 -3.95 -4.01 -13.44
N LYS A 95 -4.37 -2.75 -13.44
CA LYS A 95 -4.72 -1.96 -14.63
C LYS A 95 -3.56 -1.11 -15.16
N LEU A 96 -2.41 -1.09 -14.48
CA LEU A 96 -1.26 -0.33 -14.95
C LEU A 96 -0.59 -1.01 -16.15
N ILE A 97 0.02 -0.20 -17.01
CA ILE A 97 0.80 -0.70 -18.14
C ILE A 97 2.09 -1.37 -17.67
N VAL A 98 2.55 -2.37 -18.43
CA VAL A 98 3.78 -3.10 -18.09
C VAL A 98 4.97 -2.14 -18.12
N GLY A 99 5.80 -2.21 -17.06
CA GLY A 99 6.94 -1.32 -16.87
C GLY A 99 6.64 -0.10 -15.99
N SER A 100 5.37 0.12 -15.63
CA SER A 100 4.99 1.15 -14.66
C SER A 100 5.47 0.82 -13.26
N ASP A 101 5.82 1.89 -12.54
CA ASP A 101 6.00 1.87 -11.10
C ASP A 101 5.08 2.92 -10.48
N PHE A 102 4.38 2.53 -9.42
CA PHE A 102 3.47 3.39 -8.68
C PHE A 102 3.92 3.42 -7.21
N HIS A 103 4.06 4.62 -6.66
CA HIS A 103 4.79 4.84 -5.41
C HIS A 103 3.93 5.64 -4.45
N CYS A 104 4.05 5.38 -3.15
CA CYS A 104 3.50 6.22 -2.09
C CYS A 104 4.58 6.39 -1.02
N PHE A 105 5.08 7.60 -0.82
CA PHE A 105 6.19 7.89 0.07
C PHE A 105 5.79 8.99 1.06
N ARG A 106 6.37 8.97 2.26
CA ARG A 106 6.20 10.08 3.21
C ARG A 106 6.60 11.39 2.52
N ASN A 107 5.85 12.45 2.80
CA ASN A 107 6.07 13.75 2.18
C ASN A 107 7.52 14.20 2.36
N LYS A 108 8.08 14.84 1.33
CA LYS A 108 9.48 15.27 1.24
C LYS A 108 10.53 14.15 1.08
N ILE A 109 10.11 12.89 0.96
CA ILE A 109 10.98 11.79 0.54
C ILE A 109 10.68 11.50 -0.93
N GLU A 110 11.68 11.69 -1.80
CA GLU A 110 11.52 11.26 -3.19
C GLU A 110 11.76 9.75 -3.30
N PRO A 111 11.03 9.03 -4.16
CA PRO A 111 11.20 7.58 -4.35
C PRO A 111 12.46 7.26 -5.18
N LYS A 112 13.60 7.81 -4.76
CA LYS A 112 14.92 7.68 -5.38
C LYS A 112 15.90 7.21 -4.32
N TRP A 113 16.81 6.31 -4.71
CA TRP A 113 17.87 5.85 -3.82
C TRP A 113 18.90 6.96 -3.51
N GLU A 114 18.94 8.01 -4.32
CA GLU A 114 19.78 9.21 -4.13
C GLU A 114 19.23 10.13 -3.02
N ASP A 115 17.98 9.94 -2.61
CA ASP A 115 17.43 10.67 -1.47
C ASP A 115 18.24 10.31 -0.21
N PRO A 116 18.83 11.31 0.49
CA PRO A 116 19.72 11.05 1.61
C PRO A 116 19.04 10.28 2.75
N ILE A 117 17.70 10.33 2.85
CA ILE A 117 16.94 9.62 3.88
C ILE A 117 16.91 8.12 3.59
N CYS A 118 16.83 7.73 2.31
CA CYS A 118 16.77 6.32 1.92
C CYS A 118 18.13 5.72 1.55
N ALA A 119 19.18 6.52 1.41
CA ALA A 119 20.47 6.09 0.88
C ALA A 119 21.13 4.94 1.68
N ASN A 120 21.00 4.95 3.01
CA ASN A 120 21.52 3.89 3.91
C ASN A 120 20.48 2.79 4.21
N GLY A 121 19.37 2.84 3.48
CA GLY A 121 18.20 2.03 3.67
C GLY A 121 18.20 0.74 2.87
N GLY A 122 17.01 0.17 2.74
CA GLY A 122 16.77 -0.95 1.87
C GLY A 122 15.29 -1.15 1.64
N LYS A 123 14.94 -2.30 1.08
CA LYS A 123 13.55 -2.64 0.84
C LYS A 123 13.25 -4.11 1.11
N TRP A 124 12.09 -4.35 1.71
CA TRP A 124 11.42 -5.65 1.69
C TRP A 124 10.69 -5.80 0.35
N THR A 125 10.65 -6.98 -0.23
CA THR A 125 9.95 -7.21 -1.51
C THR A 125 9.13 -8.48 -1.48
N ILE A 126 7.86 -8.36 -1.88
CA ILE A 126 6.96 -9.47 -2.19
C ILE A 126 6.76 -9.51 -3.70
N SER A 127 6.79 -10.71 -4.28
CA SER A 127 6.46 -10.93 -5.69
C SER A 127 5.16 -11.75 -5.79
N CYS A 128 4.27 -11.34 -6.67
CA CYS A 128 3.04 -12.05 -6.95
C CYS A 128 2.81 -12.17 -8.47
N GLY A 129 1.88 -13.02 -8.86
CA GLY A 129 1.44 -13.11 -10.26
C GLY A 129 0.80 -11.80 -10.72
N ARG A 130 0.80 -11.57 -12.04
CA ARG A 130 0.12 -10.43 -12.66
C ARG A 130 -1.37 -10.39 -12.24
N GLY A 131 -1.86 -9.22 -11.87
CA GLY A 131 -3.25 -8.99 -11.45
C GLY A 131 -3.59 -9.45 -10.04
N LYS A 132 -2.60 -9.83 -9.23
CA LYS A 132 -2.80 -10.30 -7.85
C LYS A 132 -2.33 -9.31 -6.78
N SER A 133 -1.75 -8.17 -7.17
CA SER A 133 -1.20 -7.19 -6.21
C SER A 133 -2.19 -6.19 -5.65
N ASP A 134 -3.40 -6.03 -6.21
CA ASP A 134 -4.32 -4.93 -5.84
C ASP A 134 -4.65 -4.89 -4.35
N THR A 135 -5.09 -6.02 -3.77
CA THR A 135 -5.40 -6.13 -2.33
C THR A 135 -4.15 -5.93 -1.48
N MET A 136 -3.03 -6.54 -1.88
CA MET A 136 -1.77 -6.45 -1.13
C MET A 136 -1.23 -5.02 -1.12
N TRP A 137 -1.38 -4.31 -2.23
CA TRP A 137 -1.01 -2.90 -2.38
C TRP A 137 -1.88 -2.02 -1.49
N LEU A 138 -3.21 -2.20 -1.52
CA LEU A 138 -4.12 -1.47 -0.64
C LEU A 138 -3.78 -1.69 0.84
N HIS A 139 -3.65 -2.95 1.26
CA HIS A 139 -3.33 -3.26 2.66
C HIS A 139 -1.96 -2.69 3.07
N THR A 140 -0.97 -2.71 2.18
CA THR A 140 0.33 -2.07 2.42
C THR A 140 0.17 -0.56 2.62
N LEU A 141 -0.62 0.12 1.79
CA LEU A 141 -0.88 1.54 1.94
C LEU A 141 -1.59 1.86 3.26
N LEU A 142 -2.64 1.11 3.59
CA LEU A 142 -3.41 1.29 4.83
C LEU A 142 -2.54 1.07 6.08
N ALA A 143 -1.68 0.05 6.06
CA ALA A 143 -0.73 -0.23 7.14
C ALA A 143 0.25 0.93 7.36
N MET A 144 0.76 1.52 6.27
CA MET A 144 1.69 2.64 6.34
C MET A 144 1.02 3.91 6.83
N ILE A 145 -0.09 4.33 6.22
CA ILE A 145 -0.76 5.59 6.59
C ILE A 145 -1.44 5.50 7.97
N GLY A 146 -1.81 4.28 8.40
CA GLY A 146 -2.37 4.00 9.72
C GLY A 146 -1.32 3.72 10.79
N GLU A 147 -0.02 3.89 10.49
CA GLU A 147 1.10 3.73 11.44
C GLU A 147 1.08 2.39 12.19
N GLN A 148 0.79 1.30 11.49
CA GLN A 148 0.60 -0.03 12.10
C GLN A 148 1.90 -0.80 12.38
N PHE A 149 3.06 -0.25 12.00
CA PHE A 149 4.35 -0.88 12.21
C PHE A 149 4.98 -0.41 13.52
N ASP A 150 5.55 -1.32 14.31
CA ASP A 150 6.22 -0.98 15.59
C ASP A 150 7.38 0.00 15.37
N TYR A 151 8.06 -0.15 14.24
CA TYR A 151 9.14 0.73 13.79
C TYR A 151 8.67 1.60 12.62
N GLY A 152 7.46 2.17 12.71
CA GLY A 152 6.85 3.01 11.66
C GLY A 152 7.74 4.17 11.20
N ASP A 153 8.53 4.75 12.11
CA ASP A 153 9.51 5.80 11.79
C ASP A 153 10.60 5.37 10.80
N GLU A 154 10.88 4.08 10.68
CA GLU A 154 11.82 3.54 9.70
C GLU A 154 11.24 3.50 8.30
N ILE A 155 9.91 3.59 8.14
CA ILE A 155 9.22 3.49 6.85
C ILE A 155 9.38 4.78 6.06
N CYS A 156 9.93 4.67 4.85
CA CYS A 156 10.01 5.78 3.91
C CYS A 156 8.80 5.80 2.97
N GLY A 157 8.33 4.62 2.55
CA GLY A 157 7.26 4.48 1.57
C GLY A 157 7.15 3.08 1.00
N ALA A 158 6.24 2.91 0.06
CA ALA A 158 6.09 1.69 -0.72
C ALA A 158 6.02 1.95 -2.22
N VAL A 159 6.39 0.93 -2.98
CA VAL A 159 6.31 0.92 -4.44
C VAL A 159 5.68 -0.39 -4.91
N VAL A 160 4.81 -0.30 -5.91
CA VAL A 160 4.34 -1.43 -6.70
C VAL A 160 4.85 -1.31 -8.13
N SER A 161 5.54 -2.36 -8.57
CA SER A 161 6.21 -2.46 -9.85
C SER A 161 5.51 -3.50 -10.72
N VAL A 162 4.90 -3.05 -11.82
CA VAL A 162 4.20 -3.94 -12.76
C VAL A 162 5.17 -4.40 -13.84
N ARG A 163 5.37 -5.72 -13.95
CA ARG A 163 6.22 -6.35 -14.98
C ARG A 163 5.39 -7.39 -15.74
N GLY A 164 5.94 -7.91 -16.83
CA GLY A 164 5.17 -8.74 -17.78
C GLY A 164 4.50 -9.96 -17.14
N LYS A 165 5.25 -10.77 -16.40
CA LYS A 165 4.75 -12.01 -15.77
C LYS A 165 4.43 -11.88 -14.28
N GLN A 166 4.95 -10.84 -13.62
CA GLN A 166 4.91 -10.70 -12.17
C GLN A 166 4.73 -9.23 -11.78
N GLU A 167 4.14 -9.02 -10.63
CA GLU A 167 4.08 -7.73 -9.94
C GLU A 167 4.92 -7.83 -8.67
N ARG A 168 5.55 -6.72 -8.27
CA ARG A 168 6.34 -6.68 -7.05
C ARG A 168 5.89 -5.51 -6.20
N ILE A 169 5.59 -5.77 -4.94
CA ILE A 169 5.37 -4.71 -3.95
C ILE A 169 6.60 -4.66 -3.07
N ALA A 170 7.07 -3.46 -2.75
CA ALA A 170 8.18 -3.28 -1.86
C ALA A 170 7.95 -2.13 -0.88
N ILE A 171 8.29 -2.34 0.39
CA ILE A 171 8.37 -1.31 1.43
C ILE A 171 9.82 -0.88 1.55
N TRP A 172 10.08 0.43 1.52
CA TRP A 172 11.38 1.04 1.67
C TRP A 172 11.57 1.53 3.10
N THR A 173 12.76 1.30 3.67
CA THR A 173 13.12 1.70 5.03
C THR A 173 14.42 2.50 5.03
N LYS A 174 14.58 3.40 6.01
CA LYS A 174 15.70 4.35 6.08
C LYS A 174 17.03 3.75 6.58
N ASN A 175 17.01 2.82 7.54
CA ASN A 175 18.24 2.28 8.15
C ASN A 175 18.34 0.76 8.03
N ALA A 176 19.05 0.29 6.99
CA ALA A 176 19.30 -1.13 6.77
C ALA A 176 20.21 -1.79 7.83
N ALA A 177 20.91 -1.01 8.66
CA ALA A 177 21.76 -1.57 9.71
C ALA A 177 20.98 -1.94 10.98
N ASN A 178 19.77 -1.40 11.16
CA ASN A 178 18.91 -1.72 12.30
C ASN A 178 18.16 -3.04 12.05
N GLU A 179 18.84 -4.16 12.27
CA GLU A 179 18.31 -5.50 12.03
C GLU A 179 17.01 -5.79 12.78
N THR A 180 16.93 -5.37 14.05
CA THR A 180 15.72 -5.56 14.87
C THR A 180 14.50 -4.89 14.24
N ALA A 181 14.66 -3.65 13.79
CA ALA A 181 13.59 -2.94 13.10
C ALA A 181 13.24 -3.60 11.76
N GLN A 182 14.25 -3.95 10.94
CA GLN A 182 14.01 -4.56 9.64
C GLN A 182 13.26 -5.89 9.76
N VAL A 183 13.69 -6.78 10.66
CA VAL A 183 13.05 -8.08 10.89
C VAL A 183 11.63 -7.90 11.43
N SER A 184 11.40 -6.94 12.34
CA SER A 184 10.06 -6.66 12.86
C SER A 184 9.12 -6.20 11.74
N ILE A 185 9.53 -5.18 10.97
CA ILE A 185 8.75 -4.65 9.84
C ILE A 185 8.41 -5.75 8.83
N GLY A 186 9.39 -6.57 8.45
CA GLY A 186 9.17 -7.66 7.50
C GLY A 186 8.16 -8.70 8.01
N LYS A 187 8.23 -9.06 9.31
CA LYS A 187 7.28 -10.01 9.92
C LYS A 187 5.87 -9.44 10.02
N GLN A 188 5.73 -8.22 10.52
CA GLN A 188 4.43 -7.53 10.62
C GLN A 188 3.79 -7.36 9.25
N TRP A 189 4.59 -7.02 8.22
CA TRP A 189 4.08 -6.88 6.86
C TRP A 189 3.58 -8.20 6.28
N LYS A 190 4.28 -9.32 6.54
CA LYS A 190 3.78 -10.65 6.15
C LYS A 190 2.47 -10.99 6.84
N GLU A 191 2.39 -10.77 8.15
CA GLU A 191 1.20 -11.06 8.94
C GLU A 191 -0.01 -10.26 8.45
N LEU A 192 0.18 -8.95 8.24
CA LEU A 192 -0.86 -8.05 7.74
C LEU A 192 -1.39 -8.44 6.35
N LEU A 193 -0.54 -9.05 5.53
CA LEU A 193 -0.88 -9.52 4.18
C LEU A 193 -1.31 -10.99 4.12
N ASP A 194 -1.31 -11.72 5.25
CA ASP A 194 -1.40 -13.19 5.29
C ASP A 194 -0.46 -13.88 4.27
N TYR A 195 0.75 -13.32 4.11
CA TYR A 195 1.73 -13.79 3.13
C TYR A 195 2.63 -14.88 3.70
N LYS A 196 2.49 -16.10 3.16
CA LYS A 196 3.10 -17.31 3.72
C LYS A 196 4.54 -17.55 3.25
N ASP A 197 4.88 -17.10 2.05
CA ASP A 197 6.21 -17.32 1.49
C ASP A 197 7.26 -16.44 2.19
N SER A 198 8.52 -16.87 2.14
CA SER A 198 9.63 -16.06 2.64
C SER A 198 9.80 -14.79 1.82
N ILE A 199 10.04 -13.65 2.48
CA ILE A 199 10.37 -12.40 1.80
C ILE A 199 11.83 -12.03 2.10
N GLY A 200 12.46 -11.29 1.19
CA GLY A 200 13.86 -10.87 1.32
C GLY A 200 14.00 -9.36 1.48
N PHE A 201 14.98 -8.95 2.27
CA PHE A 201 15.42 -7.57 2.41
C PHE A 201 16.68 -7.30 1.59
N ILE A 202 16.62 -6.28 0.74
CA ILE A 202 17.74 -5.87 -0.12
C ILE A 202 18.14 -4.43 0.25
N VAL A 203 19.39 -4.26 0.68
CA VAL A 203 19.98 -2.96 0.98
C VAL A 203 20.15 -2.15 -0.32
N HIS A 204 19.91 -0.85 -0.26
CA HIS A 204 20.28 0.04 -1.36
C HIS A 204 21.81 0.08 -1.47
N VAL A 205 22.37 -0.35 -2.59
CA VAL A 205 23.82 -0.30 -2.79
C VAL A 205 24.19 1.13 -3.14
N SER A 206 24.98 1.81 -2.31
CA SER A 206 25.58 3.09 -2.70
C SER A 206 26.57 2.83 -3.84
N GLY A 207 26.21 3.21 -5.07
CA GLY A 207 27.17 3.32 -6.18
C GLY A 207 27.27 2.16 -7.19
N ALA A 208 26.23 1.35 -7.41
CA ALA A 208 26.20 0.47 -8.59
C ALA A 208 24.84 0.56 -9.31
N PRO A 209 24.82 0.72 -10.65
CA PRO A 209 23.58 0.63 -11.40
C PRO A 209 22.97 -0.74 -11.15
N GLN A 210 21.72 -0.74 -10.73
CA GLN A 210 20.96 -1.95 -10.51
C GLN A 210 20.78 -2.61 -11.87
N LEU A 211 21.72 -3.48 -12.26
CA LEU A 211 21.57 -4.39 -13.38
C LEU A 211 20.47 -5.38 -12.99
N PHE A 212 19.22 -4.95 -13.11
CA PHE A 212 18.10 -5.86 -13.13
C PHE A 212 18.19 -6.68 -14.41
N LEU A 213 18.04 -8.00 -14.23
CA LEU A 213 17.74 -8.97 -15.27
C LEU A 213 16.64 -8.41 -16.20
N SER A 214 17.03 -7.84 -17.33
CA SER A 214 16.20 -7.93 -18.53
C SER A 214 16.41 -9.35 -19.08
N SER A 215 15.31 -10.07 -19.22
CA SER A 215 15.26 -11.41 -19.79
C SER A 215 15.49 -11.37 -21.31
N GLN A 216 16.62 -10.81 -21.76
CA GLN A 216 16.96 -10.75 -23.19
C GLN A 216 18.47 -10.68 -23.42
N PHE A 217 19.13 -11.84 -23.38
CA PHE A 217 20.33 -12.10 -24.17
C PHE A 217 19.91 -12.97 -25.38
N PRO A 218 20.58 -12.96 -26.56
CA PRO A 218 21.98 -12.56 -26.80
C PRO A 218 22.23 -11.84 -28.16
N VAL A 219 23.03 -10.76 -28.21
CA VAL A 219 23.85 -10.49 -29.43
C VAL A 219 25.09 -9.61 -29.23
N LEU A 220 25.27 -8.92 -28.10
CA LEU A 220 26.40 -8.01 -27.95
C LEU A 220 27.57 -8.65 -27.19
N MET A 221 28.12 -9.73 -27.74
CA MET A 221 29.41 -10.29 -27.31
C MET A 221 30.45 -10.35 -28.44
N CYS A 222 30.32 -9.52 -29.47
CA CYS A 222 31.18 -9.59 -30.66
C CYS A 222 32.00 -8.32 -31.00
N VAL A 223 32.15 -7.32 -30.13
CA VAL A 223 32.95 -6.10 -30.48
C VAL A 223 34.13 -5.84 -29.55
N ALA A 224 34.56 -6.81 -28.74
CA ALA A 224 35.72 -6.64 -27.85
C ALA A 224 36.77 -7.76 -27.99
N ILE A 225 37.02 -8.24 -29.21
CA ILE A 225 38.18 -9.11 -29.51
C ILE A 225 38.89 -8.55 -30.74
N LEU A 226 39.65 -7.45 -30.60
CA LEU A 226 40.70 -7.09 -31.56
C LEU A 226 41.75 -6.13 -30.95
N ILE A 227 42.21 -6.34 -29.71
CA ILE A 227 43.55 -5.87 -29.27
C ILE A 227 44.18 -6.96 -28.37
N ARG A 228 45.48 -7.16 -28.58
CA ARG A 228 46.35 -8.31 -28.26
C ARG A 228 46.31 -8.91 -26.83
N PRO A 229 46.78 -10.18 -26.70
CA PRO A 229 46.80 -10.97 -25.48
C PRO A 229 48.16 -10.92 -24.77
N SER A 230 48.18 -10.60 -23.48
CA SER A 230 49.24 -11.03 -22.54
C SER A 230 48.87 -10.54 -21.14
N MET A 231 48.98 -11.43 -20.16
CA MET A 231 48.74 -11.19 -18.72
C MET A 231 47.26 -11.02 -18.33
N VAL A 232 46.66 -12.11 -17.88
CA VAL A 232 46.04 -12.29 -16.56
C VAL A 232 45.19 -13.56 -16.69
N GLN A 233 45.88 -14.71 -16.64
CA GLN A 233 45.26 -16.02 -16.57
C GLN A 233 45.40 -16.53 -15.13
N GLU A 234 44.87 -15.78 -14.17
CA GLU A 234 44.86 -16.25 -12.77
C GLU A 234 43.82 -15.58 -11.85
N ASP A 235 42.69 -15.07 -12.37
CA ASP A 235 41.62 -14.54 -11.50
C ASP A 235 40.18 -14.85 -11.98
N ALA A 236 39.99 -15.88 -12.81
CA ALA A 236 38.67 -16.34 -13.24
C ALA A 236 37.95 -17.23 -12.19
N LYS A 237 38.25 -17.04 -10.90
CA LYS A 237 37.67 -17.80 -9.79
C LYS A 237 37.32 -16.89 -8.61
N LYS A 238 36.56 -15.82 -8.84
CA LYS A 238 35.83 -15.15 -7.77
C LYS A 238 34.49 -14.59 -8.22
N MET A 239 33.46 -15.36 -7.85
CA MET A 239 32.20 -14.87 -7.31
C MET A 239 31.23 -14.22 -8.29
N ASP A 240 30.48 -15.10 -8.97
CA ASP A 240 29.02 -15.03 -8.95
C ASP A 240 28.53 -14.69 -7.53
N LYS A 241 27.99 -13.48 -7.34
CA LYS A 241 27.10 -13.15 -6.22
C LYS A 241 26.02 -12.23 -6.75
N GLY A 242 24.86 -12.82 -7.05
CA GLY A 242 23.59 -12.10 -7.12
C GLY A 242 23.33 -11.25 -5.87
N PRO A 243 22.28 -10.41 -5.85
CA PRO A 243 22.00 -9.53 -4.73
C PRO A 243 21.93 -10.36 -3.44
N LYS A 244 22.88 -10.15 -2.55
CA LYS A 244 22.90 -10.82 -1.25
C LYS A 244 21.77 -10.22 -0.42
N ASN A 245 20.66 -10.95 -0.29
CA ASN A 245 19.67 -10.63 0.72
C ASN A 245 20.37 -10.51 2.08
N ARG A 246 20.14 -9.41 2.78
CA ARG A 246 20.75 -9.19 4.10
C ARG A 246 19.92 -9.85 5.20
N TYR A 247 18.60 -9.89 5.02
CA TYR A 247 17.64 -10.51 5.93
C TYR A 247 16.57 -11.27 5.14
N THR A 248 16.03 -12.33 5.75
CA THR A 248 14.91 -13.12 5.21
C THR A 248 13.97 -13.44 6.37
N VAL A 249 12.66 -13.25 6.18
CA VAL A 249 11.61 -13.55 7.19
C VAL A 249 10.43 -14.30 6.60
#